data_AF-A0A8S1BCJ8-F1
#
_entry.id   AF-A0A8S1BCJ8-F1
#
_cell.length_a   1.000
_cell.length_b   1.000
_cell.length_c   1.000
_cell.angle_alpha   90.00
_cell.angle_beta   90.00
_cell.angle_gamma   90.00
#
_symmetry.space_group_name_H-M   'P 1'
#
loop_
_entity.id
_entity.type
_entity.pdbx_description
1 polymer ?
#
loop_
_entity_poly.entity_id
_entity_poly.type
_entity_poly.pdbx_seq_one_letter_code
_entity_poly.pdbx_strand_id
1 'polypeptide(L)'
;MGAYHLSADDEYFRKAFKNILAYGFDVTAKEFKEMEDFVRHFYFGDDPINAKVKRSFCKRNFITNWWNVTGGGTVHGDELGYLFDISFYKDLPISREDQRMINQLTKIWTNFVKFGNPNPQWSELLPVKWNPVTNSEVHYLNIGSQLTPKTRPFHRRTTFWKLFYKTYNHLQIPYPSAKLNLSQSLKKRIVLD
;
A
#
# COMPACT_ATOMS: atom_id res chain seq x y z
N MET A 1 -8.47 -5.68 0.23
CA MET A 1 -9.89 -5.95 -0.05
C MET A 1 -9.98 -7.30 -0.72
N GLY A 2 -10.85 -8.17 -0.21
CA GLY A 2 -10.80 -9.60 -0.49
C GLY A 2 -11.55 -10.06 -1.76
N ALA A 3 -11.50 -11.35 -2.09
CA ALA A 3 -12.17 -11.92 -3.28
C ALA A 3 -13.68 -12.04 -3.11
N TYR A 4 -14.18 -11.88 -1.88
CA TYR A 4 -15.60 -11.83 -1.57
C TYR A 4 -16.36 -10.70 -2.28
N HIS A 5 -15.68 -9.79 -2.98
CA HIS A 5 -16.30 -8.63 -3.63
C HIS A 5 -16.69 -8.87 -5.11
N LEU A 6 -16.23 -9.96 -5.75
CA LEU A 6 -16.51 -10.21 -7.17
C LEU A 6 -17.96 -10.62 -7.46
N SER A 7 -18.59 -11.32 -6.52
CA SER A 7 -20.01 -11.71 -6.58
C SER A 7 -20.95 -10.65 -6.01
N ALA A 8 -20.40 -9.53 -5.53
CA ALA A 8 -21.20 -8.50 -4.89
C ALA A 8 -21.99 -7.68 -5.93
N ASP A 9 -23.21 -7.34 -5.56
CA ASP A 9 -24.15 -6.61 -6.40
C ASP A 9 -23.69 -5.16 -6.67
N ASP A 10 -24.41 -4.46 -7.55
CA ASP A 10 -24.12 -3.06 -7.86
C ASP A 10 -24.24 -2.16 -6.62
N GLU A 11 -25.11 -2.51 -5.68
CA GLU A 11 -25.36 -1.75 -4.46
C GLU A 11 -24.14 -1.77 -3.53
N TYR A 12 -23.50 -2.92 -3.37
CA TYR A 12 -22.25 -3.08 -2.64
C TYR A 12 -21.16 -2.13 -3.17
N PHE A 13 -20.96 -2.12 -4.49
CA PHE A 13 -19.95 -1.27 -5.11
C PHE A 13 -20.29 0.22 -5.04
N ARG A 14 -21.59 0.58 -5.10
CA ARG A 14 -22.04 1.96 -4.88
C ARG A 14 -21.75 2.44 -3.46
N LYS A 15 -21.85 1.57 -2.46
CA LYS A 15 -21.62 1.90 -1.04
C LYS A 15 -20.18 1.67 -0.58
N ALA A 16 -19.32 1.06 -1.39
CA ALA A 16 -17.98 0.65 -1.00
C ALA A 16 -17.15 1.81 -0.43
N PHE A 17 -17.07 2.94 -1.14
CA PHE A 17 -16.30 4.09 -0.67
C PHE A 17 -16.89 4.74 0.56
N LYS A 18 -18.20 4.98 0.57
CA LYS A 18 -18.89 5.44 1.78
C LYS A 18 -18.53 4.56 2.98
N ASN A 19 -18.61 3.24 2.84
CA ASN A 19 -18.32 2.30 3.93
C ASN A 19 -16.85 2.35 4.37
N ILE A 20 -15.92 2.47 3.43
CA ILE A 20 -14.48 2.58 3.73
C ILE A 20 -14.17 3.90 4.44
N LEU A 21 -14.73 5.00 3.95
CA LEU A 21 -14.50 6.34 4.51
C LEU A 21 -15.18 6.50 5.86
N ALA A 22 -16.33 5.84 6.09
CA ALA A 22 -17.04 5.87 7.36
C ALA A 22 -16.22 5.36 8.56
N TYR A 23 -15.15 4.59 8.33
CA TYR A 23 -14.24 4.16 9.40
C TYR A 23 -13.42 5.30 9.99
N GLY A 24 -13.24 6.42 9.27
CA GLY A 24 -12.37 7.50 9.68
C GLY A 24 -12.92 8.91 9.45
N PHE A 25 -14.09 9.06 8.83
CA PHE A 25 -14.65 10.36 8.42
C PHE A 25 -16.13 10.51 8.76
N ASP A 26 -16.53 11.73 9.09
CA ASP A 26 -17.90 12.09 9.46
C ASP A 26 -18.82 12.02 8.22
N VAL A 27 -19.60 10.94 8.16
CA VAL A 27 -20.56 10.68 7.08
C VAL A 27 -21.77 11.62 7.08
N THR A 28 -21.94 12.40 8.15
CA THR A 28 -23.06 13.35 8.30
C THR A 28 -22.71 14.75 7.80
N ALA A 29 -21.42 15.02 7.57
CA ALA A 29 -20.96 16.29 7.01
C ALA A 29 -21.52 16.53 5.60
N LYS A 30 -21.86 17.78 5.29
CA LYS A 30 -22.47 18.15 4.00
C LYS A 30 -21.51 17.88 2.84
N GLU A 31 -20.23 18.05 3.09
CA GLU A 31 -19.10 17.88 2.18
C GLU A 31 -18.73 16.40 1.97
N PHE A 32 -19.27 15.47 2.78
CA PHE A 32 -18.91 14.05 2.70
C PHE A 32 -19.18 13.47 1.30
N LYS A 33 -20.28 13.89 0.66
CA LYS A 33 -20.64 13.37 -0.65
C LYS A 33 -19.62 13.77 -1.73
N GLU A 34 -19.17 15.02 -1.69
CA GLU A 34 -18.10 15.51 -2.57
C GLU A 34 -16.78 14.78 -2.30
N MET A 35 -16.43 14.59 -1.03
CA MET A 35 -15.25 13.83 -0.63
C MET A 35 -15.29 12.39 -1.16
N GLU A 36 -16.44 11.71 -1.02
CA GLU A 36 -16.66 10.37 -1.55
C GLU A 36 -16.51 10.35 -3.08
N ASP A 37 -17.15 11.28 -3.79
CA ASP A 37 -17.10 11.36 -5.25
C ASP A 37 -15.69 11.65 -5.76
N PHE A 38 -14.90 12.44 -5.02
CA PHE A 38 -13.50 12.70 -5.34
C PHE A 38 -12.63 11.42 -5.26
N VAL A 39 -12.83 10.61 -4.23
CA VAL A 39 -12.16 9.29 -4.10
C VAL A 39 -12.63 8.34 -5.20
N ARG A 40 -13.93 8.29 -5.45
CA ARG A 40 -14.53 7.47 -6.51
C ARG A 40 -13.93 7.84 -7.87
N HIS A 41 -13.89 9.12 -8.20
CA HIS A 41 -13.34 9.61 -9.46
C HIS A 41 -11.84 9.27 -9.62
N PHE A 42 -11.05 9.39 -8.55
CA PHE A 42 -9.62 9.06 -8.63
C PHE A 42 -9.35 7.59 -9.01
N TYR A 43 -10.17 6.67 -8.46
CA TYR A 43 -10.02 5.23 -8.67
C TYR A 43 -10.78 4.71 -9.91
N PHE A 44 -11.94 5.29 -10.26
CA PHE A 44 -12.83 4.78 -11.33
C PHE A 44 -13.19 5.78 -12.43
N GLY A 45 -12.83 7.05 -12.28
CA GLY A 45 -13.33 8.10 -13.16
C GLY A 45 -14.85 8.26 -13.04
N ASP A 46 -15.45 8.76 -14.12
CA ASP A 46 -16.88 9.09 -14.17
C ASP A 46 -17.76 7.99 -14.78
N ASP A 47 -17.17 6.84 -15.11
CA ASP A 47 -17.89 5.71 -15.67
C ASP A 47 -18.94 5.16 -14.67
N PRO A 48 -20.16 4.81 -15.12
CA PRO A 48 -21.13 4.15 -14.27
C PRO A 48 -20.60 2.79 -13.81
N ILE A 49 -20.93 2.40 -12.57
CA ILE A 49 -20.61 1.06 -12.04
C ILE A 49 -21.20 0.01 -12.98
N ASN A 50 -20.33 -0.75 -13.65
CA ASN A 50 -20.69 -1.81 -14.57
C ASN A 50 -19.67 -2.96 -14.46
N ALA A 51 -19.90 -4.07 -15.17
CA ALA A 51 -19.03 -5.24 -15.10
C ALA A 51 -17.56 -4.97 -15.49
N LYS A 52 -17.26 -3.93 -16.29
CA LYS A 52 -15.89 -3.51 -16.64
C LYS A 52 -15.24 -2.77 -15.47
N VAL A 53 -15.94 -1.81 -14.86
CA VAL A 53 -15.48 -1.06 -13.67
C VAL A 53 -15.33 -1.99 -12.47
N LYS A 54 -16.27 -2.90 -12.22
CA LYS A 54 -16.16 -3.92 -11.17
C LYS A 54 -14.95 -4.83 -11.34
N ARG A 55 -14.65 -5.26 -12.58
CA ARG A 55 -13.42 -6.01 -12.85
C ARG A 55 -12.15 -5.19 -12.57
N SER A 56 -12.19 -3.87 -12.72
CA SER A 56 -11.05 -2.99 -12.37
C SER A 56 -10.78 -2.95 -10.85
N PHE A 57 -11.82 -3.03 -10.01
CA PHE A 57 -11.70 -3.21 -8.55
C PHE A 57 -10.92 -4.47 -8.19
N CYS A 58 -11.13 -5.55 -8.96
CA CYS A 58 -10.61 -6.88 -8.65
C CYS A 58 -9.29 -7.19 -9.36
N LYS A 59 -8.90 -6.41 -10.39
CA LYS A 59 -7.59 -6.51 -11.06
C LYS A 59 -6.40 -6.16 -10.14
N ARG A 60 -6.63 -5.75 -8.90
CA ARG A 60 -5.61 -5.38 -7.91
C ARG A 60 -5.90 -5.87 -6.47
N ASN A 61 -6.59 -7.01 -6.31
CA ASN A 61 -6.86 -7.57 -4.98
C ASN A 61 -6.13 -8.91 -4.77
N PHE A 62 -5.34 -8.95 -3.68
CA PHE A 62 -4.65 -10.07 -3.02
C PHE A 62 -5.31 -11.46 -3.12
N ILE A 63 -6.63 -11.52 -3.24
CA ILE A 63 -7.40 -12.77 -3.19
C ILE A 63 -7.76 -13.28 -4.60
N THR A 64 -7.19 -12.70 -5.67
CA THR A 64 -7.32 -13.31 -7.00
C THR A 64 -6.68 -14.71 -7.01
N ASN A 65 -5.42 -14.89 -6.62
CA ASN A 65 -4.77 -16.19 -6.81
C ASN A 65 -5.21 -17.29 -5.81
N TRP A 66 -5.82 -16.95 -4.67
CA TRP A 66 -6.17 -17.94 -3.65
C TRP A 66 -7.41 -18.80 -4.03
N TRP A 67 -8.18 -18.39 -5.05
CA TRP A 67 -9.44 -19.04 -5.49
C TRP A 67 -9.47 -19.33 -7.00
N ASN A 68 -8.30 -19.60 -7.60
CA ASN A 68 -8.11 -19.86 -9.03
C ASN A 68 -8.42 -18.67 -9.96
N VAL A 69 -7.88 -17.49 -9.65
CA VAL A 69 -7.77 -16.38 -10.63
C VAL A 69 -6.34 -16.29 -11.12
N THR A 70 -6.19 -16.15 -12.42
CA THR A 70 -4.97 -15.72 -13.12
C THR A 70 -4.80 -14.19 -12.97
N GLY A 71 -4.40 -13.72 -11.78
CA GLY A 71 -4.27 -12.30 -11.46
C GLY A 71 -2.90 -11.94 -10.87
N GLY A 72 -1.93 -11.59 -11.73
CA GLY A 72 -0.54 -11.33 -11.34
C GLY A 72 -0.32 -10.11 -10.41
N GLY A 73 0.64 -10.26 -9.49
CA GLY A 73 1.13 -9.21 -8.57
C GLY A 73 1.69 -9.84 -7.28
N THR A 74 2.55 -9.13 -6.57
CA THR A 74 3.00 -9.53 -5.22
C THR A 74 2.02 -9.06 -4.16
N VAL A 75 1.83 -9.88 -3.14
CA VAL A 75 0.90 -9.63 -2.05
C VAL A 75 1.63 -9.41 -0.72
N HIS A 76 0.92 -8.90 0.29
CA HIS A 76 1.51 -8.59 1.59
C HIS A 76 2.04 -9.86 2.26
N GLY A 77 3.35 -9.90 2.54
CA GLY A 77 4.03 -11.03 3.18
C GLY A 77 4.70 -12.01 2.22
N ASP A 78 4.52 -11.87 0.89
CA ASP A 78 5.19 -12.72 -0.10
C ASP A 78 6.72 -12.67 0.03
N GLU A 79 7.27 -11.53 0.47
CA GLU A 79 8.71 -11.37 0.64
C GLU A 79 9.31 -12.27 1.74
N LEU A 80 8.50 -12.72 2.70
CA LEU A 80 8.97 -13.51 3.84
C LEU A 80 9.50 -14.87 3.40
N GLY A 81 8.88 -15.49 2.39
CA GLY A 81 9.34 -16.76 1.82
C GLY A 81 10.73 -16.67 1.16
N TYR A 82 11.17 -15.46 0.82
CA TYR A 82 12.49 -15.23 0.26
C TYR A 82 13.55 -14.83 1.31
N LEU A 83 13.13 -14.55 2.56
CA LEU A 83 14.00 -14.15 3.66
C LEU A 83 14.20 -15.25 4.70
N PHE A 84 13.19 -16.07 4.90
CA PHE A 84 13.15 -17.09 5.94
C PHE A 84 12.76 -18.44 5.36
N ASP A 85 13.35 -19.50 5.91
CA ASP A 85 12.85 -20.85 5.69
C ASP A 85 11.55 -21.03 6.48
N ILE A 86 10.42 -20.90 5.79
CA ILE A 86 9.09 -21.04 6.40
C ILE A 86 8.55 -22.44 6.11
N SER A 87 8.04 -23.11 7.15
CA SER A 87 7.59 -24.51 7.08
C SER A 87 6.52 -24.78 6.01
N PHE A 88 5.79 -23.75 5.60
CA PHE A 88 4.81 -23.82 4.51
C PHE A 88 5.43 -24.21 3.15
N TYR A 89 6.70 -23.88 2.90
CA TYR A 89 7.39 -24.15 1.64
C TYR A 89 8.32 -25.37 1.67
N LYS A 90 8.34 -26.14 2.77
CA LYS A 90 9.33 -27.19 3.03
C LYS A 90 9.47 -28.22 1.90
N ASP A 91 8.37 -28.58 1.25
CA ASP A 91 8.34 -29.60 0.21
C ASP A 91 8.18 -29.02 -1.21
N LEU A 92 8.28 -27.69 -1.36
CA LEU A 92 8.17 -27.02 -2.65
C LEU A 92 9.55 -26.86 -3.30
N PRO A 93 9.71 -27.25 -4.58
CA PRO A 93 10.96 -27.07 -5.27
C PRO A 93 11.24 -25.58 -5.46
N ILE A 94 12.46 -25.16 -5.13
CA ILE A 94 12.92 -23.78 -5.35
C ILE A 94 13.34 -23.65 -6.81
N SER A 95 12.66 -22.77 -7.56
CA SER A 95 13.06 -22.46 -8.94
C SER A 95 14.38 -21.68 -8.97
N ARG A 96 15.01 -21.61 -10.15
CA ARG A 96 16.24 -20.81 -10.31
C ARG A 96 15.99 -19.33 -10.03
N GLU A 97 14.82 -18.85 -10.45
CA GLU A 97 14.36 -17.48 -10.27
C GLU A 97 14.13 -17.17 -8.79
N ASP A 98 13.50 -18.09 -8.05
CA ASP A 98 13.28 -17.96 -6.61
C ASP A 98 14.61 -18.01 -5.85
N GLN A 99 15.51 -18.94 -6.20
CA GLN A 99 16.83 -19.01 -5.57
C GLN A 99 17.62 -17.70 -5.79
N ARG A 100 17.53 -17.11 -6.99
CA ARG A 100 18.13 -15.80 -7.26
C ARG A 100 17.51 -14.72 -6.39
N MET A 101 16.19 -14.70 -6.23
CA MET A 101 15.49 -13.72 -5.39
C MET A 101 15.88 -13.86 -3.90
N ILE A 102 15.95 -15.10 -3.38
CA ILE A 102 16.46 -15.42 -2.04
C ILE A 102 17.86 -14.83 -1.87
N ASN A 103 18.77 -15.13 -2.80
CA ASN A 103 20.15 -14.67 -2.73
C ASN A 103 20.25 -13.13 -2.78
N GLN A 104 19.44 -12.48 -3.61
CA GLN A 104 19.42 -11.02 -3.73
C GLN A 104 18.87 -10.34 -2.47
N LEU A 105 17.72 -10.79 -1.96
CA LEU A 105 17.08 -10.20 -0.79
C LEU A 105 17.93 -10.42 0.46
N THR A 106 18.39 -11.64 0.72
CA THR A 106 19.28 -11.93 1.86
C THR A 106 20.59 -11.14 1.76
N LYS A 107 21.17 -10.96 0.56
CA LYS A 107 22.36 -10.12 0.38
C LYS A 107 22.09 -8.64 0.66
N ILE A 108 20.96 -8.10 0.18
CA ILE A 108 20.52 -6.72 0.46
C ILE A 108 20.40 -6.48 1.97
N TRP A 109 19.69 -7.37 2.66
CA TRP A 109 19.49 -7.26 4.11
C TRP A 109 20.80 -7.41 4.89
N THR A 110 21.61 -8.41 4.58
CA THR A 110 22.89 -8.63 5.27
C THR A 110 23.89 -7.51 5.01
N ASN A 111 23.93 -6.94 3.81
CA ASN A 111 24.75 -5.76 3.52
C ASN A 111 24.30 -4.55 4.35
N PHE A 112 22.99 -4.31 4.45
CA PHE A 112 22.46 -3.22 5.26
C PHE A 112 22.86 -3.36 6.73
N VAL A 113 22.72 -4.57 7.30
CA VAL A 113 23.14 -4.86 8.67
C VAL A 113 24.65 -4.67 8.87
N LYS A 114 25.48 -5.09 7.91
CA LYS A 114 26.95 -5.01 8.01
C LYS A 114 27.52 -3.61 7.78
N PHE A 115 26.93 -2.86 6.86
CA PHE A 115 27.56 -1.65 6.30
C PHE A 115 26.68 -0.39 6.38
N GLY A 116 25.44 -0.51 6.86
CA GLY A 116 24.44 0.58 6.79
C GLY A 116 23.97 0.90 5.37
N ASN A 117 24.44 0.16 4.36
CA ASN A 117 24.09 0.33 2.96
C ASN A 117 23.72 -1.04 2.36
N PRO A 118 22.50 -1.22 1.81
CA PRO A 118 22.06 -2.49 1.24
C PRO A 118 22.82 -2.91 -0.03
N ASN A 119 23.46 -1.97 -0.71
CA ASN A 119 24.19 -2.18 -1.96
C ASN A 119 25.46 -1.30 -1.98
N PRO A 120 26.47 -1.66 -1.15
CA PRO A 120 27.67 -0.84 -0.98
C PRO A 120 28.61 -0.94 -2.18
N GLN A 121 28.62 -2.09 -2.86
CA GLN A 121 29.49 -2.38 -4.00
C GLN A 121 28.73 -3.19 -5.05
N TRP A 122 29.15 -3.03 -6.30
CA TRP A 122 28.65 -3.84 -7.41
C TRP A 122 28.96 -5.32 -7.19
N SER A 123 28.01 -6.18 -7.58
CA SER A 123 28.21 -7.62 -7.69
C SER A 123 27.26 -8.18 -8.74
N GLU A 124 27.51 -9.39 -9.23
CA GLU A 124 26.61 -10.06 -10.18
C GLU A 124 25.18 -10.22 -9.62
N LEU A 125 25.04 -10.42 -8.30
CA LEU A 125 23.73 -10.48 -7.63
C LEU A 125 23.07 -9.11 -7.55
N LEU A 126 23.84 -8.04 -7.34
CA LEU A 126 23.36 -6.68 -7.15
C LEU A 126 24.00 -5.71 -8.18
N PRO A 127 23.72 -5.84 -9.49
CA PRO A 127 24.48 -5.16 -10.54
C PRO A 127 24.00 -3.73 -10.81
N VAL A 128 23.35 -3.09 -9.84
CA VAL A 128 22.75 -1.76 -9.99
C VAL A 128 23.09 -0.87 -8.80
N LYS A 129 23.18 0.44 -9.02
CA LYS A 129 23.31 1.40 -7.92
C LYS A 129 21.94 1.70 -7.33
N TRP A 130 21.78 1.49 -6.02
CA TRP A 130 20.62 1.92 -5.27
C TRP A 130 20.97 3.16 -4.45
N ASN A 131 20.46 4.32 -4.87
CA ASN A 131 20.68 5.58 -4.16
C ASN A 131 19.72 5.72 -2.96
N PRO A 132 20.18 6.34 -1.86
CA PRO A 132 19.32 6.64 -0.71
C PRO A 132 18.28 7.71 -1.05
N VAL A 133 17.22 7.80 -0.26
CA VAL A 133 16.25 8.89 -0.32
C VAL A 133 16.93 10.21 0.06
N THR A 134 16.58 11.29 -0.63
CA THR A 134 17.02 12.66 -0.33
C THR A 134 15.82 13.57 -0.06
N ASN A 135 16.08 14.82 0.36
CA ASN A 135 15.02 15.81 0.57
C ASN A 135 14.26 16.16 -0.72
N SER A 136 14.92 16.05 -1.88
CA SER A 136 14.33 16.39 -3.18
C SER A 136 13.76 15.19 -3.92
N GLU A 137 14.29 13.99 -3.69
CA GLU A 137 13.92 12.80 -4.45
C GLU A 137 13.83 11.52 -3.60
N VAL A 138 12.70 10.83 -3.76
CA VAL A 138 12.47 9.51 -3.16
C VAL A 138 12.92 8.44 -4.15
N HIS A 139 14.13 7.93 -3.95
CA HIS A 139 14.66 6.78 -4.68
C HIS A 139 14.17 5.47 -4.05
N TYR A 140 13.93 4.46 -4.88
CA TYR A 140 13.61 3.11 -4.44
C TYR A 140 14.14 2.07 -5.43
N LEU A 141 14.34 0.85 -4.96
CA LEU A 141 14.72 -0.28 -5.80
C LEU A 141 13.48 -1.14 -6.06
N ASN A 142 13.11 -1.29 -7.33
CA ASN A 142 12.09 -2.25 -7.74
C ASN A 142 12.73 -3.64 -7.87
N ILE A 143 12.35 -4.56 -6.98
CA ILE A 143 12.88 -5.93 -6.93
C ILE A 143 11.85 -6.85 -7.61
N GLY A 144 12.25 -7.46 -8.72
CA GLY A 144 11.45 -8.42 -9.46
C GLY A 144 12.36 -9.31 -10.31
N SER A 145 11.93 -9.69 -11.52
CA SER A 145 12.79 -10.44 -12.46
C SER A 145 14.11 -9.72 -12.78
N GLN A 146 14.12 -8.40 -12.67
CA GLN A 146 15.32 -7.58 -12.71
C GLN A 146 15.28 -6.56 -11.56
N LEU A 147 16.47 -6.16 -11.10
CA LEU A 147 16.62 -5.06 -10.16
C LEU A 147 16.59 -3.75 -10.94
N THR A 148 15.64 -2.87 -10.64
CA THR A 148 15.49 -1.60 -11.36
C THR A 148 15.40 -0.44 -10.38
N PRO A 149 16.44 0.41 -10.28
CA PRO A 149 16.36 1.66 -9.54
C PRO A 149 15.31 2.58 -10.16
N LYS A 150 14.44 3.17 -9.33
CA LYS A 150 13.36 4.05 -9.75
C LYS A 150 13.22 5.21 -8.76
N THR A 151 12.44 6.22 -9.15
CA THR A 151 12.14 7.38 -8.30
C THR A 151 10.65 7.63 -8.22
N ARG A 152 10.23 8.39 -7.20
CA ARG A 152 8.85 8.86 -7.00
C ARG A 152 7.83 7.69 -6.95
N PRO A 153 7.96 6.78 -5.96
CA PRO A 153 7.08 5.62 -5.85
C PRO A 153 5.62 6.06 -5.74
N PHE A 154 4.77 5.45 -6.58
CA PHE A 154 3.33 5.70 -6.62
C PHE A 154 2.94 7.18 -6.66
N HIS A 155 3.73 8.05 -7.32
CA HIS A 155 3.58 9.51 -7.27
C HIS A 155 2.14 10.01 -7.41
N ARG A 156 1.40 9.54 -8.44
CA ARG A 156 -0.01 9.90 -8.66
C ARG A 156 -0.88 9.64 -7.43
N ARG A 157 -0.72 8.47 -6.80
CA ARG A 157 -1.48 8.07 -5.60
C ARG A 157 -1.05 8.86 -4.37
N THR A 158 0.25 9.04 -4.18
CA THR A 158 0.80 9.80 -3.05
C THR A 158 0.36 11.26 -3.11
N THR A 159 0.41 11.89 -4.28
CA THR A 159 -0.06 13.27 -4.50
C THR A 159 -1.56 13.38 -4.26
N PHE A 160 -2.35 12.44 -4.78
CA PHE A 160 -3.79 12.41 -4.54
C PHE A 160 -4.13 12.38 -3.06
N TRP A 161 -3.57 11.44 -2.29
CA TRP A 161 -3.90 11.34 -0.86
C TRP A 161 -3.38 12.54 -0.06
N LYS A 162 -2.23 13.11 -0.41
CA LYS A 162 -1.75 14.37 0.21
C LYS A 162 -2.75 15.51 0.02
N LEU A 163 -3.27 15.68 -1.20
CA LEU A 163 -4.29 16.70 -1.49
C LEU A 163 -5.61 16.38 -0.78
N PHE A 164 -6.04 15.13 -0.84
CA PHE A 164 -7.23 14.65 -0.16
C PHE A 164 -7.23 15.01 1.34
N TYR A 165 -6.16 14.65 2.06
CA TYR A 165 -6.07 14.98 3.48
C TYR A 165 -5.91 16.49 3.70
N LYS A 166 -5.19 17.22 2.85
CA LYS A 166 -5.13 18.69 2.96
C LYS A 166 -6.52 19.33 2.89
N THR A 167 -7.40 18.81 2.03
CA THR A 167 -8.76 19.33 1.87
C THR A 167 -9.72 18.83 2.94
N TYR A 168 -9.72 17.53 3.24
CA TYR A 168 -10.78 16.87 4.01
C TYR A 168 -10.38 16.42 5.42
N ASN A 169 -9.20 16.76 5.92
CA ASN A 169 -8.77 16.35 7.27
C ASN A 169 -9.71 16.84 8.39
N HIS A 170 -10.41 17.96 8.18
CA HIS A 170 -11.39 18.49 9.13
C HIS A 170 -12.63 17.59 9.29
N LEU A 171 -12.89 16.69 8.34
CA LEU A 171 -13.96 15.70 8.41
C LEU A 171 -13.54 14.42 9.14
N GLN A 172 -12.27 14.27 9.56
CA GLN A 172 -11.84 13.06 10.25
C GLN A 172 -12.54 12.93 11.61
N ILE A 173 -13.09 11.74 11.85
CA ILE A 173 -13.58 11.38 13.17
C ILE A 173 -12.36 11.05 14.03
N PRO A 174 -12.23 11.62 15.24
CA PRO A 174 -11.20 11.19 16.16
C PRO A 174 -11.33 9.69 16.40
N TYR A 175 -10.23 8.94 16.34
CA TYR A 175 -10.23 7.54 16.76
C TYR A 175 -10.94 7.40 18.12
N PRO A 176 -11.70 6.32 18.40
CA PRO A 176 -12.40 6.18 19.68
C PRO A 176 -11.51 6.38 20.93
N SER A 177 -10.19 6.15 20.83
CA SER A 177 -9.19 6.44 21.86
C SER A 177 -8.84 7.92 22.05
N ALA A 178 -9.10 8.78 21.05
CA ALA A 178 -8.85 10.23 21.11
C ALA A 178 -9.86 10.98 22.00
N LYS A 179 -11.00 10.35 22.35
CA LYS A 179 -11.89 10.89 23.39
C LYS A 179 -11.29 10.83 24.80
N LEU A 180 -10.21 10.06 25.03
CA LEU A 180 -9.61 9.94 26.36
C LEU A 180 -8.49 10.94 26.69
N ASN A 181 -7.92 11.69 25.72
CA ASN A 181 -6.70 12.48 25.99
C ASN A 181 -6.64 13.91 25.41
N LEU A 182 -7.68 14.40 24.74
CA LEU A 182 -7.72 15.80 24.30
C LEU A 182 -8.07 16.78 25.43
N SER A 183 -8.73 16.34 26.51
CA SER A 183 -9.01 17.19 27.68
C SER A 183 -7.82 17.33 28.65
N GLN A 184 -6.88 16.38 28.65
CA GLN A 184 -5.71 16.40 29.55
C GLN A 184 -4.48 17.08 28.93
N SER A 185 -4.29 16.98 27.62
CA SER A 185 -3.12 17.58 26.94
C SER A 185 -3.26 19.09 26.69
N LEU A 186 -4.47 19.61 26.52
CA LEU A 186 -4.73 21.05 26.36
C LEU A 186 -4.76 21.82 27.69
N LYS A 187 -5.07 21.17 28.82
CA LYS A 187 -5.02 21.81 30.15
C LYS A 187 -3.59 21.98 30.70
N LYS A 188 -2.62 21.20 30.24
CA LYS A 188 -1.21 21.30 30.68
C LYS A 188 -0.38 22.34 29.91
N ARG A 189 -0.91 22.96 28.85
CA ARG A 189 -0.21 24.00 28.06
C ARG A 189 -0.66 25.44 28.30
N ILE A 190 -1.58 25.66 29.25
CA ILE A 190 -2.12 27.01 29.57
C ILE A 190 -1.71 27.49 30.99
N VAL A 191 -0.86 26.74 31.71
CA VAL A 191 -0.45 27.11 33.10
C VAL A 191 1.08 27.09 33.29
N LEU A 192 1.86 27.31 32.23
CA LEU A 192 3.29 27.58 32.36
C LEU A 192 3.67 28.71 31.39
N ASP A 193 3.27 29.92 31.77
CA ASP A 193 4.00 31.18 31.60
C ASP A 193 3.89 31.93 32.94
#